data_AF-A0AA42BVW5-F1
#
_entry.id   AF-A0AA42BVW5-F1
#
_cell.length_a   1.000
_cell.length_b   1.000
_cell.length_c   1.000
_cell.angle_alpha   90.00
_cell.angle_beta   90.00
_cell.angle_gamma   90.00
#
_symmetry.space_group_name_H-M   'P 1'
#
loop_
_entity.id
_entity.type
_entity.pdbx_description
1 polymer ?
#
loop_
_entity_poly.entity_id
_entity_poly.type
_entity_poly.pdbx_seq_one_letter_code
_entity_poly.pdbx_strand_id
1 'polypeptide(L)' 'MTETLTRALHWRRRPEGLWVATDAESRPLGIITERWVHGFVLTSRSGKDLGTYRSLDEAKAALEATV' A
#
# COMPACT_ATOMS: atom_id res chain seq x y z
N MET A 1 14.99 9.03 -21.34
CA MET A 1 14.15 9.48 -20.21
C MET A 1 13.27 8.31 -19.84
N THR A 2 13.55 7.65 -18.72
CA THR A 2 12.69 6.60 -18.18
C THR A 2 11.41 7.27 -17.71
N GLU A 3 10.37 7.19 -18.54
CA GLU A 3 9.00 7.49 -18.12
C GLU A 3 8.62 6.44 -17.07
N THR A 4 8.95 6.73 -15.81
CA THR A 4 8.30 6.08 -14.68
C THR A 4 6.84 6.51 -14.80
N LEU A 5 6.04 5.72 -15.52
CA LEU A 5 4.59 5.77 -15.46
C LEU A 5 4.26 5.59 -13.98
N THR A 6 4.17 6.69 -13.24
CA THR A 6 3.60 6.74 -11.91
C THR A 6 2.17 6.27 -12.10
N ARG A 7 1.98 4.96 -11.99
CA ARG A 7 0.69 4.32 -12.08
C ARG A 7 -0.13 4.94 -10.97
N ALA A 8 -1.13 5.75 -11.33
CA ALA A 8 -1.92 6.47 -10.35
C ALA A 8 -2.52 5.48 -9.37
N LEU A 9 -1.99 5.49 -8.15
CA LEU A 9 -2.43 4.65 -7.05
C LEU A 9 -3.56 5.36 -6.33
N HIS A 10 -4.72 4.71 -6.31
CA HIS A 10 -5.87 5.18 -5.55
C HIS A 10 -5.90 4.46 -4.21
N TRP A 11 -5.90 5.23 -3.14
CA TRP A 11 -6.01 4.71 -1.78
C TRP A 11 -7.45 4.81 -1.29
N ARG A 12 -8.01 3.69 -0.85
CA ARG A 12 -9.30 3.65 -0.15
C ARG A 12 -9.10 3.21 1.28
N ARG A 13 -9.51 4.05 2.24
CA ARG A 13 -9.60 3.66 3.65
C ARG A 13 -10.85 2.82 3.85
N ARG A 14 -10.70 1.66 4.49
CA ARG A 14 -11.77 0.82 5.01
C ARG A 14 -11.90 1.07 6.53
N PRO A 15 -13.06 0.77 7.14
CA PRO A 15 -13.17 0.67 8.59
C PRO A 15 -12.10 -0.30 9.14
N GLU A 16 -11.74 -0.17 10.42
CA GLU A 16 -10.79 -1.06 11.11
C GLU A 16 -9.28 -0.85 10.81
N GLY A 17 -8.88 0.35 10.38
CA GLY A 17 -7.45 0.66 10.20
C GLY A 17 -6.83 -0.08 9.00
N LEU A 18 -7.61 -0.27 7.94
CA LEU A 18 -7.18 -0.92 6.70
C LEU A 18 -7.20 0.11 5.56
N TRP A 19 -6.11 0.17 4.79
CA TRP A 19 -6.02 0.95 3.56
C TRP A 19 -5.76 0.02 2.39
N VAL A 20 -6.56 0.13 1.36
CA VAL A 20 -6.42 -0.66 0.14
C VAL A 20 -5.89 0.23 -0.97
N ALA A 21 -4.81 -0.20 -1.60
CA ALA A 21 -4.29 0.42 -2.81
C ALA A 21 -4.90 -0.26 -4.04
N THR A 22 -5.44 0.54 -4.95
CA THR A 22 -5.94 0.08 -6.25
C THR A 22 -5.31 0.89 -7.37
N ASP A 23 -5.16 0.28 -8.54
CA ASP A 23 -4.80 1.01 -9.77
C ASP A 23 -5.99 1.79 -10.35
N ALA A 24 -5.75 2.48 -11.48
CA ALA A 24 -6.78 3.19 -12.24
C ALA A 24 -7.93 2.30 -12.73
N GLU A 25 -7.69 0.99 -12.90
CA GLU A 25 -8.69 -0.01 -13.27
C GLU A 25 -9.41 -0.59 -12.03
N SER A 26 -9.21 -0.01 -10.84
CA SER A 26 -9.74 -0.50 -9.56
C SER A 26 -9.25 -1.89 -9.15
N ARG A 27 -8.12 -2.37 -9.70
CA ARG A 27 -7.52 -3.66 -9.32
C ARG A 27 -6.67 -3.48 -8.06
N PRO A 28 -6.79 -4.37 -7.06
CA PRO A 28 -6.00 -4.28 -5.83
C PRO A 28 -4.52 -4.56 -6.10
N LEU A 29 -3.66 -3.64 -5.64
CA LEU A 29 -2.20 -3.74 -5.71
C LEU A 29 -1.59 -4.16 -4.37
N GLY A 30 -2.24 -3.80 -3.27
CA GLY A 30 -1.83 -4.16 -1.92
C GLY A 30 -2.74 -3.56 -0.86
N ILE A 31 -2.47 -3.90 0.39
CA ILE A 31 -3.15 -3.38 1.55
C ILE A 31 -2.14 -2.93 2.61
N ILE A 32 -2.50 -1.92 3.38
CA ILE A 32 -1.80 -1.52 4.60
C ILE A 32 -2.76 -1.77 5.76
N THR A 33 -2.31 -2.49 6.77
CA THR A 33 -3.07 -2.74 8.00
C THR A 33 -2.38 -2.07 9.18
N GLU A 34 -3.10 -1.23 9.91
CA GLU A 34 -2.65 -0.69 11.19
C GLU A 34 -2.76 -1.77 12.26
N ARG A 35 -1.64 -2.07 12.90
CA ARG A 35 -1.50 -3.01 14.00
C ARG A 35 -0.95 -2.26 15.20
N TRP A 36 -1.69 -2.28 16.30
CA TRP A 36 -1.35 -1.60 17.56
C TRP A 36 0.11 -1.80 18.02
N VAL A 37 0.65 -3.02 17.93
CA VAL A 37 2.00 -3.36 18.39
C VAL A 37 3.08 -3.12 17.32
N HIS A 38 2.70 -3.16 16.04
CA HIS A 38 3.66 -3.20 14.93
C HIS A 38 3.66 -1.93 14.08
N GLY A 39 2.67 -1.04 14.21
CA GLY A 39 2.50 0.09 13.30
C GLY A 39 1.76 -0.32 12.03
N PHE A 40 2.26 0.07 10.86
CA PHE A 40 1.59 -0.15 9.57
C PHE A 40 2.23 -1.30 8.81
N VAL A 41 1.51 -2.40 8.64
CA VAL A 41 1.99 -3.57 7.89
C VAL A 41 1.54 -3.48 6.45
N LEU A 42 2.48 -3.52 5.51
CA LEU A 42 2.21 -3.53 4.07
C LEU A 42 2.16 -4.97 3.55
N THR A 43 1.08 -5.32 2.89
CA THR A 43 0.90 -6.63 2.26
C THR A 43 0.62 -6.45 0.77
N SER A 44 1.37 -7.14 -0.07
CA SER A 44 1.15 -7.17 -1.52
C SER A 44 -0.16 -7.84 -1.91
N ARG A 45 -0.63 -7.63 -3.15
CA ARG A 45 -1.79 -8.36 -3.72
C ARG A 45 -1.69 -9.88 -3.61
N SER A 46 -0.48 -10.43 -3.59
CA SER A 46 -0.23 -11.87 -3.51
C SER A 46 -0.27 -12.41 -2.08
N GLY A 47 -0.55 -11.56 -1.08
CA GLY A 47 -0.54 -11.92 0.33
C GLY A 47 0.85 -11.93 0.97
N LYS A 48 1.91 -11.59 0.21
CA LYS A 48 3.27 -11.47 0.74
C LYS A 48 3.39 -10.22 1.61
N ASP A 49 3.92 -10.39 2.82
CA ASP A 49 4.37 -9.29 3.68
C ASP A 49 5.54 -8.56 3.03
N LEU A 50 5.37 -7.27 2.78
CA LEU A 50 6.38 -6.40 2.17
C LEU A 50 7.19 -5.63 3.20
N GLY A 51 6.73 -5.63 4.45
CA GLY A 51 7.39 -4.95 5.56
C GLY A 51 6.43 -4.26 6.50
N THR A 52 7.00 -3.76 7.58
CA THR A 52 6.31 -3.01 8.63
C THR A 52 6.92 -1.63 8.75
N TYR A 53 6.07 -0.61 8.82
CA TYR A 53 6.43 0.80 8.78
C TYR A 53 5.88 1.53 9.99
N ARG A 54 6.58 2.58 10.42
CA ARG A 54 6.15 3.39 11.58
C ARG A 54 5.02 4.35 11.23
N SER A 55 4.90 4.70 9.95
CA SER A 55 3.94 5.68 9.46
C SER A 55 3.17 5.15 8.25
N LEU A 56 1.92 5.58 8.10
CA LEU A 56 1.12 5.28 6.92
C LEU A 56 1.78 5.80 5.62
N ASP A 57 2.39 6.98 5.69
CA ASP A 57 3.08 7.61 4.56
C ASP A 57 4.24 6.74 4.03
N GLU A 58 5.10 6.27 4.93
CA GLU A 58 6.22 5.36 4.59
C GLU A 58 5.71 4.05 3.95
N ALA A 59 4.63 3.48 4.48
CA ALA A 59 4.03 2.27 3.92
C ALA A 59 3.44 2.50 2.51
N LYS A 60 2.86 3.67 2.25
CA LYS A 60 2.35 4.03 0.92
C LYS A 60 3.48 4.23 -0.08
N ALA A 61 4.49 5.00 0.29
CA ALA A 61 5.66 5.27 -0.53
C ALA A 61 6.41 3.97 -0.89
N ALA A 62 6.49 3.02 0.05
CA ALA A 62 7.09 1.72 -0.22
C ALA A 62 6.31 0.88 -1.24
N LEU A 63 4.98 0.93 -1.20
CA LEU A 63 4.16 0.27 -2.21
C LEU A 63 4.32 0.95 -3.57
N GLU A 64 4.33 2.28 -3.61
CA GLU A 64 4.58 3.11 -4.81
C GLU A 64 5.92 2.78 -5.48
N ALA A 65 6.97 2.54 -4.69
CA ALA A 65 8.28 2.15 -5.20
C ALA A 65 8.35 0.71 -5.73
N THR A 66 7.38 -0.14 -5.39
CA THR A 66 7.36 -1.57 -5.74
C THR A 66 6.52 -1.88 -6.98
N VAL A 67 5.59 -1.00 -7.36
CA VAL A 67 4.61 -1.24 -8.45
C VAL A 67 5.01 -0.64 -9.80
#